data_AF-A0A7S3J7Q2-F1
#
_entry.id   AF-A0A7S3J7Q2-F1
#
_cell.length_a   1.000
_cell.length_b   1.000
_cell.length_c   1.000
_cell.angle_alpha   90.00
_cell.angle_beta   90.00
_cell.angle_gamma   90.00
#
_symmetry.space_group_name_H-M   'P 1'
#
loop_
_entity.id
_entity.type
_entity.pdbx_description
1 polymer ?
#
loop_
_entity_poly.entity_id
_entity_poly.type
_entity_poly.pdbx_seq_one_letter_code
_entity_poly.pdbx_strand_id
1 'polypeptide(L)'
;IALSVFLVLLVTPSFSFWSTGHMIVSRIAYEEIKNKDPSLLAKIQSEIDVLKQYSKEKDHSFVESAVWADDNKEIAFNAMDGWHFMNTPVIDPDFHDDIYKEKMNVSWSIYQMKSTLTNKNKPSFDSNLALSFAWRYLIHLVGDIHQPLHASTYYSKQFPSGDKGGNDFKLVYPDNKDITNLHALWDACVDQYGSMFAPLNSTEWSALSAFAFNLTSVYPRLKVQDRVSV
;
A
#
# COMPACT_ATOMS: atom_id res chain seq x y z
N ILE A 1 12.44 13.50 45.07
CA ILE A 1 11.64 12.47 44.37
C ILE A 1 11.44 12.98 42.95
N ALA A 2 12.23 12.48 42.00
CA ALA A 2 12.14 12.91 40.60
C ALA A 2 11.07 12.07 39.90
N LEU A 3 10.05 12.73 39.35
CA LEU A 3 9.05 12.09 38.49
C LEU A 3 9.64 11.89 37.10
N SER A 4 9.91 10.64 36.73
CA SER A 4 10.12 10.25 35.34
C SER A 4 8.77 10.16 34.64
N VAL A 5 8.51 11.07 33.70
CA VAL A 5 7.35 10.99 32.80
C VAL A 5 7.74 10.06 31.64
N PHE A 6 7.13 8.87 31.61
CA PHE A 6 7.24 7.94 30.49
C PHE A 6 6.31 8.43 29.37
N LEU A 7 6.89 8.92 28.27
CA LEU A 7 6.14 9.27 27.06
C LEU A 7 5.81 7.97 26.32
N VAL A 8 4.60 7.44 26.52
CA VAL A 8 4.07 6.34 25.70
C VAL A 8 3.64 6.94 24.36
N LEU A 9 4.46 6.77 23.33
CA LEU A 9 4.04 6.96 21.95
C LEU A 9 2.98 5.89 21.64
N LEU A 10 1.70 6.30 21.61
CA LEU A 10 0.62 5.51 21.04
C LEU A 10 0.83 5.46 19.52
N VAL A 11 1.64 4.50 19.08
CA VAL A 11 1.75 4.13 17.67
C VAL A 11 0.43 3.47 17.30
N THR A 12 -0.45 4.21 16.61
CA THR A 12 -1.57 3.60 15.89
C THR A 12 -0.99 2.74 14.79
N PRO A 13 -1.43 1.47 14.63
CA PRO A 13 -0.94 0.64 13.53
C PRO A 13 -1.24 1.36 12.21
N SER A 14 -0.18 1.67 11.46
CA SER A 14 -0.29 1.98 10.05
C SER A 14 -0.22 0.68 9.27
N PHE A 15 -0.98 0.64 8.20
CA PHE A 15 -1.51 -0.57 7.63
C PHE A 15 -1.09 -0.57 6.16
N SER A 16 -0.06 -1.32 5.78
CA SER A 16 0.39 -1.54 4.39
C SER A 16 1.23 -2.82 4.23
N PHE A 17 1.19 -3.43 3.04
CA PHE A 17 0.63 -4.78 3.06
C PHE A 17 0.97 -5.72 1.90
N TRP A 18 0.75 -7.02 2.14
CA TRP A 18 0.41 -8.00 1.11
C TRP A 18 -1.06 -7.86 0.67
N SER A 19 -1.48 -8.73 -0.25
CA SER A 19 -2.76 -8.68 -0.97
C SER A 19 -3.97 -8.27 -0.11
N THR A 20 -4.14 -8.89 1.06
CA THR A 20 -5.30 -8.63 1.93
C THR A 20 -5.37 -7.19 2.40
N GLY A 21 -4.26 -6.66 2.91
CA GLY A 21 -4.29 -5.32 3.45
C GLY A 21 -4.42 -4.25 2.34
N HIS A 22 -3.83 -4.45 1.15
CA HIS A 22 -4.08 -3.58 -0.01
C HIS A 22 -5.57 -3.54 -0.35
N MET A 23 -6.22 -4.70 -0.37
CA MET A 23 -7.66 -4.79 -0.61
C MET A 23 -8.48 -4.16 0.52
N ILE A 24 -8.04 -4.21 1.80
CA ILE A 24 -8.70 -3.49 2.90
C ILE A 24 -8.64 -1.98 2.68
N VAL A 25 -7.47 -1.43 2.35
CA VAL A 25 -7.30 0.01 2.07
C VAL A 25 -8.20 0.43 0.90
N SER A 26 -8.19 -0.35 -0.18
CA SER A 26 -9.05 -0.09 -1.35
C SER A 26 -10.54 -0.21 -1.02
N ARG A 27 -10.93 -1.18 -0.17
CA ARG A 27 -12.31 -1.35 0.29
C ARG A 27 -12.81 -0.15 1.11
N ILE A 28 -11.97 0.38 1.99
CA ILE A 28 -12.27 1.61 2.74
C ILE A 28 -12.45 2.79 1.78
N ALA A 29 -11.53 2.97 0.83
CA ALA A 29 -11.64 4.04 -0.17
C ALA A 29 -12.91 3.92 -1.02
N TYR A 30 -13.25 2.71 -1.45
CA TYR A 30 -14.47 2.41 -2.19
C TYR A 30 -15.72 2.86 -1.43
N GLU A 31 -15.86 2.47 -0.15
CA GLU A 31 -17.05 2.83 0.64
C GLU A 31 -17.10 4.33 0.95
N GLU A 32 -15.96 4.98 1.22
CA GLU A 32 -15.90 6.44 1.41
C GLU A 32 -16.36 7.19 0.14
N ILE A 33 -15.88 6.78 -1.04
CA ILE A 33 -16.27 7.41 -2.31
C ILE A 33 -17.74 7.09 -2.61
N LYS A 34 -18.19 5.84 -2.42
CA LYS A 34 -19.58 5.44 -2.61
C LYS A 34 -20.55 6.30 -1.79
N ASN A 35 -20.23 6.52 -0.51
CA ASN A 35 -21.09 7.27 0.39
C ASN A 35 -21.10 8.78 0.07
N LYS A 36 -19.98 9.31 -0.45
CA LYS A 36 -19.83 10.73 -0.75
C LYS A 36 -20.32 11.12 -2.14
N ASP A 37 -19.98 10.32 -3.15
CA ASP A 37 -20.26 10.56 -4.57
C ASP A 37 -20.33 9.23 -5.35
N PRO A 38 -21.51 8.60 -5.40
CA PRO A 38 -21.72 7.37 -6.19
C PRO A 38 -21.43 7.54 -7.69
N SER A 39 -21.60 8.74 -8.23
CA SER A 39 -21.37 9.02 -9.65
C SER A 39 -19.87 9.02 -9.97
N LEU A 40 -19.05 9.56 -9.08
CA LEU A 40 -17.59 9.48 -9.15
C LEU A 40 -17.13 8.03 -9.04
N LEU A 41 -17.71 7.24 -8.12
CA LEU A 41 -17.39 5.83 -8.01
C LEU A 41 -17.63 5.09 -9.33
N ALA A 42 -18.82 5.26 -9.92
CA ALA A 42 -19.19 4.62 -11.18
C ALA A 42 -18.23 5.02 -12.32
N LYS A 43 -17.81 6.29 -12.36
CA LYS A 43 -16.80 6.76 -13.30
C LYS A 43 -15.46 6.05 -13.12
N ILE A 44 -14.91 6.04 -11.91
CA ILE A 44 -13.62 5.38 -11.62
C ILE A 44 -13.68 3.90 -11.96
N GLN A 45 -14.77 3.24 -11.58
CA GLN A 45 -15.02 1.83 -11.90
C GLN A 45 -14.96 1.58 -13.42
N SER A 46 -15.63 2.42 -14.21
CA SER A 46 -15.60 2.31 -15.68
C SER A 46 -14.20 2.52 -16.28
N GLU A 47 -13.37 3.37 -15.67
CA GLU A 47 -11.99 3.62 -16.10
C GLU A 47 -11.08 2.44 -15.73
N ILE A 48 -11.25 1.82 -14.55
CA ILE A 48 -10.50 0.63 -14.10
C ILE A 48 -10.84 -0.61 -14.94
N ASP A 49 -12.10 -0.75 -15.35
CA ASP A 49 -12.59 -1.94 -16.05
C ASP A 49 -12.04 -2.10 -17.47
N VAL A 50 -11.43 -1.05 -18.04
CA VAL A 50 -10.80 -1.07 -19.37
C VAL A 50 -9.74 -2.17 -19.50
N LEU A 51 -8.93 -2.37 -18.45
CA LEU A 51 -7.90 -3.42 -18.43
C LEU A 51 -8.31 -4.70 -17.71
N LYS A 52 -9.55 -4.79 -17.18
CA LYS A 52 -9.99 -5.92 -16.35
C LYS A 52 -9.82 -7.27 -17.05
N GLN A 53 -10.04 -7.33 -18.37
CA GLN A 53 -9.87 -8.58 -19.15
C GLN A 53 -8.42 -9.10 -19.22
N TYR A 54 -7.44 -8.25 -18.91
CA TYR A 54 -6.01 -8.58 -18.88
C TYR A 54 -5.47 -8.72 -17.45
N SER A 55 -6.36 -8.90 -16.48
CA SER A 55 -6.05 -8.96 -15.06
C SER A 55 -6.75 -10.13 -14.36
N LYS A 56 -6.36 -10.41 -13.12
CA LYS A 56 -7.01 -11.43 -12.27
C LYS A 56 -8.38 -10.98 -11.76
N GLU A 57 -8.66 -9.68 -11.73
CA GLU A 57 -9.89 -9.13 -11.14
C GLU A 57 -11.17 -9.62 -11.83
N LYS A 58 -12.23 -9.68 -11.03
CA LYS A 58 -13.58 -10.09 -11.42
C LYS A 58 -14.60 -9.11 -10.85
N ASP A 59 -15.42 -9.54 -9.91
CA ASP A 59 -16.66 -8.85 -9.54
C ASP A 59 -16.42 -7.56 -8.74
N HIS A 60 -15.19 -7.35 -8.27
CA HIS A 60 -14.83 -6.25 -7.38
C HIS A 60 -13.59 -5.49 -7.85
N SER A 61 -13.48 -5.22 -9.16
CA SER A 61 -12.24 -4.71 -9.79
C SER A 61 -11.69 -3.41 -9.19
N PHE A 62 -12.50 -2.49 -8.66
CA PHE A 62 -11.92 -1.36 -7.90
C PHE A 62 -11.10 -1.85 -6.70
N VAL A 63 -11.64 -2.78 -5.92
CA VAL A 63 -10.98 -3.31 -4.71
C VAL A 63 -9.86 -4.27 -5.06
N GLU A 64 -10.12 -5.21 -5.97
CA GLU A 64 -9.17 -6.23 -6.41
C GLU A 64 -8.00 -5.62 -7.19
N SER A 65 -8.17 -4.48 -7.87
CA SER A 65 -7.06 -3.81 -8.55
C SER A 65 -5.94 -3.35 -7.62
N ALA A 66 -6.20 -3.32 -6.30
CA ALA A 66 -5.22 -2.97 -5.30
C ALA A 66 -4.04 -3.94 -5.24
N VAL A 67 -4.12 -5.14 -5.82
CA VAL A 67 -3.01 -6.12 -5.88
C VAL A 67 -2.32 -6.17 -7.25
N TRP A 68 -2.89 -5.48 -8.24
CA TRP A 68 -2.47 -5.61 -9.64
C TRP A 68 -1.03 -5.16 -9.89
N ALA A 69 -0.53 -4.17 -9.15
CA ALA A 69 0.85 -3.71 -9.31
C ALA A 69 1.86 -4.80 -8.90
N ASP A 70 1.57 -5.58 -7.86
CA ASP A 70 2.40 -6.71 -7.44
C ASP A 70 2.26 -7.93 -8.36
N ASP A 71 1.07 -8.18 -8.91
CA ASP A 71 0.84 -9.26 -9.89
C ASP A 71 1.78 -9.12 -11.11
N ASN A 72 2.24 -7.91 -11.45
CA ASN A 72 3.19 -7.68 -12.53
C ASN A 72 4.54 -8.38 -12.28
N LYS A 73 4.96 -8.52 -11.02
CA LYS A 73 6.19 -9.24 -10.65
C LYS A 73 6.08 -10.73 -10.95
N GLU A 74 4.88 -11.31 -10.82
CA GLU A 74 4.63 -12.72 -11.13
C GLU A 74 4.79 -13.04 -12.62
N ILE A 75 4.52 -12.07 -13.50
CA ILE A 75 4.72 -12.19 -14.95
C ILE A 75 6.09 -11.64 -15.40
N ALA A 76 7.02 -11.46 -14.47
CA ALA A 76 8.37 -10.91 -14.68
C ALA A 76 8.39 -9.51 -15.31
N PHE A 77 7.33 -8.72 -15.11
CA PHE A 77 7.27 -7.33 -15.55
C PHE A 77 7.80 -6.38 -14.46
N ASN A 78 9.12 -6.43 -14.27
CA ASN A 78 9.83 -5.80 -13.14
C ASN A 78 10.23 -4.33 -13.37
N ALA A 79 9.78 -3.72 -14.47
CA ALA A 79 10.20 -2.36 -14.85
C ALA A 79 9.73 -1.27 -13.86
N MET A 80 8.78 -1.61 -12.98
CA MET A 80 8.19 -0.72 -11.98
C MET A 80 8.51 -1.11 -10.54
N ASP A 81 9.43 -2.05 -10.29
CA ASP A 81 9.72 -2.53 -8.92
C ASP A 81 10.08 -1.39 -7.96
N GLY A 82 10.88 -0.43 -8.42
CA GLY A 82 11.26 0.74 -7.61
C GLY A 82 10.11 1.73 -7.35
N TRP A 83 8.91 1.50 -7.88
CA TRP A 83 7.75 2.35 -7.63
C TRP A 83 7.09 2.03 -6.28
N HIS A 84 7.34 0.85 -5.70
CA HIS A 84 6.63 0.36 -4.52
C HIS A 84 7.14 0.91 -3.19
N PHE A 85 8.31 1.55 -3.17
CA PHE A 85 8.95 1.98 -1.92
C PHE A 85 9.70 3.30 -2.07
N MET A 86 10.10 3.85 -0.93
CA MET A 86 11.08 4.91 -0.79
C MET A 86 12.04 4.53 0.34
N ASN A 87 13.32 4.46 0.02
CA ASN A 87 14.37 4.17 0.99
C ASN A 87 14.74 5.42 1.83
N THR A 88 13.84 5.88 2.71
CA THR A 88 14.18 6.94 3.68
C THR A 88 15.14 6.37 4.74
N PRO A 89 16.33 6.95 4.90
CA PRO A 89 17.32 6.37 5.80
C PRO A 89 16.96 6.55 7.28
N VAL A 90 16.99 5.45 8.03
CA VAL A 90 17.07 5.43 9.49
C VAL A 90 18.49 4.99 9.84
N ILE A 91 19.24 5.84 10.53
CA ILE A 91 20.70 5.68 10.67
C ILE A 91 21.04 5.31 12.11
N ASP A 92 21.71 4.17 12.29
CA ASP A 92 22.37 3.80 13.54
C ASP A 92 23.43 4.87 13.92
N PRO A 93 23.51 5.32 15.17
CA PRO A 93 24.45 6.38 15.58
C PRO A 93 25.91 6.14 15.18
N ASP A 94 26.33 4.87 15.08
CA ASP A 94 27.70 4.48 14.74
C ASP A 94 27.93 4.27 13.23
N PHE A 95 26.95 4.58 12.39
CA PHE A 95 27.04 4.46 10.93
C PHE A 95 27.31 5.83 10.28
N HIS A 96 28.34 5.90 9.44
CA HIS A 96 28.85 7.16 8.89
C HIS A 96 29.12 7.12 7.38
N ASP A 97 28.73 6.05 6.68
CA ASP A 97 28.96 5.93 5.24
C ASP A 97 27.93 6.74 4.43
N ASP A 98 28.26 6.99 3.16
CA ASP A 98 27.37 7.69 2.23
C ASP A 98 26.10 6.88 1.93
N ILE A 99 24.97 7.57 1.96
CA ILE A 99 23.66 6.98 1.69
C ILE A 99 23.17 7.41 0.32
N TYR A 100 22.91 6.42 -0.54
CA TYR A 100 22.28 6.64 -1.83
C TYR A 100 20.82 7.06 -1.67
N LYS A 101 20.41 8.09 -2.41
CA LYS A 101 19.02 8.56 -2.47
C LYS A 101 18.41 8.28 -3.83
N GLU A 102 17.36 7.47 -3.84
CA GLU A 102 16.61 7.12 -5.04
C GLU A 102 15.80 8.32 -5.55
N LYS A 103 15.85 8.55 -6.87
CA LYS A 103 15.10 9.63 -7.52
C LYS A 103 13.69 9.20 -7.92
N MET A 104 13.51 7.93 -8.31
CA MET A 104 12.22 7.32 -8.62
C MET A 104 11.86 6.42 -7.45
N ASN A 105 10.72 6.70 -6.82
CA ASN A 105 10.23 6.04 -5.61
C ASN A 105 8.70 6.16 -5.56
N VAL A 106 8.07 5.57 -4.55
CA VAL A 106 6.60 5.57 -4.37
C VAL A 106 5.97 6.96 -4.39
N SER A 107 6.61 7.98 -3.79
CA SER A 107 6.08 9.35 -3.83
C SER A 107 6.10 9.94 -5.24
N TRP A 108 7.19 9.73 -5.98
CA TRP A 108 7.27 10.12 -7.38
C TRP A 108 6.21 9.39 -8.22
N SER A 109 6.04 8.09 -8.03
CA SER A 109 5.08 7.27 -8.79
C SER A 109 3.64 7.69 -8.52
N ILE A 110 3.27 7.94 -7.25
CA ILE A 110 1.95 8.50 -6.88
C ILE A 110 1.73 9.84 -7.59
N TYR A 111 2.73 10.72 -7.61
CA TYR A 111 2.63 12.00 -8.32
C TYR A 111 2.38 11.81 -9.82
N GLN A 112 3.09 10.88 -10.48
CA GLN A 112 2.88 10.58 -11.90
C GLN A 112 1.46 10.04 -12.16
N MET A 113 0.97 9.10 -11.34
CA MET A 113 -0.37 8.55 -11.53
C MET A 113 -1.45 9.62 -11.35
N LYS A 114 -1.32 10.48 -10.33
CA LYS A 114 -2.21 11.63 -10.13
C LYS A 114 -2.16 12.61 -11.30
N SER A 115 -0.97 12.89 -11.84
CA SER A 115 -0.80 13.74 -13.02
C SER A 115 -1.57 13.17 -14.22
N THR A 116 -1.44 11.87 -14.50
CA THR A 116 -2.19 11.18 -15.56
C THR A 116 -3.71 11.30 -15.37
N LEU A 117 -4.21 11.05 -14.15
CA LEU A 117 -5.64 11.08 -13.85
C LEU A 117 -6.27 12.49 -13.93
N THR A 118 -5.47 13.53 -13.66
CA THR A 118 -5.95 14.92 -13.62
C THR A 118 -5.61 15.74 -14.87
N ASN A 119 -4.82 15.20 -15.79
CA ASN A 119 -4.46 15.87 -17.02
C ASN A 119 -5.70 16.11 -17.91
N LYS A 120 -6.00 17.38 -18.17
CA LYS A 120 -7.12 17.82 -19.03
C LYS A 120 -6.78 17.80 -20.51
N ASN A 121 -5.50 17.78 -20.86
CA ASN A 121 -4.99 17.80 -22.23
C ASN A 121 -4.71 16.35 -22.71
N LYS A 122 -5.72 15.48 -22.61
CA LYS A 122 -5.58 14.07 -22.99
C LYS A 122 -5.42 13.98 -24.52
N PRO A 123 -4.31 13.42 -25.04
CA PRO A 123 -4.24 13.14 -26.47
C PRO A 123 -5.35 12.16 -26.86
N SER A 124 -5.85 12.27 -28.09
CA SER A 124 -7.00 11.51 -28.59
C SER A 124 -6.76 10.00 -28.70
N PHE A 125 -5.52 9.53 -28.57
CA PHE A 125 -5.17 8.11 -28.63
C PHE A 125 -5.12 7.49 -27.22
N ASP A 126 -6.02 6.54 -27.01
CA ASP A 126 -6.17 5.62 -25.86
C ASP A 126 -5.94 6.20 -24.46
N SER A 127 -6.60 7.33 -24.17
CA SER A 127 -6.56 7.91 -22.82
C SER A 127 -7.16 6.98 -21.75
N ASN A 128 -8.03 6.04 -22.12
CA ASN A 128 -8.68 5.12 -21.19
C ASN A 128 -7.72 4.04 -20.67
N LEU A 129 -6.82 3.52 -21.51
CA LEU A 129 -5.73 2.64 -21.08
C LEU A 129 -4.87 3.31 -20.01
N ALA A 130 -4.47 4.55 -20.25
CA ALA A 130 -3.63 5.32 -19.33
C ALA A 130 -4.35 5.57 -17.99
N LEU A 131 -5.66 5.85 -17.99
CA LEU A 131 -6.45 6.02 -16.77
C LEU A 131 -6.58 4.72 -15.99
N SER A 132 -6.85 3.61 -16.67
CA SER A 132 -6.95 2.29 -16.03
C SER A 132 -5.63 1.93 -15.34
N PHE A 133 -4.51 2.06 -16.06
CA PHE A 133 -3.17 1.84 -15.51
C PHE A 133 -2.91 2.75 -14.30
N ALA A 134 -3.24 4.03 -14.43
CA ALA A 134 -3.00 5.01 -13.37
C ALA A 134 -3.86 4.77 -12.12
N TRP A 135 -5.11 4.35 -12.25
CA TRP A 135 -5.95 4.00 -11.10
C TRP A 135 -5.42 2.79 -10.36
N ARG A 136 -5.05 1.72 -11.09
CA ARG A 136 -4.52 0.48 -10.49
C ARG A 136 -3.27 0.75 -9.67
N TYR A 137 -2.30 1.45 -10.26
CA TYR A 137 -1.10 1.85 -9.53
C TYR A 137 -1.42 2.84 -8.41
N LEU A 138 -2.28 3.84 -8.61
CA LEU A 138 -2.58 4.79 -7.53
C LEU A 138 -3.22 4.11 -6.32
N ILE A 139 -4.17 3.20 -6.53
CA ILE A 139 -4.83 2.43 -5.47
C ILE A 139 -3.81 1.59 -4.70
N HIS A 140 -2.93 0.88 -5.41
CA HIS A 140 -1.89 0.06 -4.79
C HIS A 140 -0.85 0.91 -4.03
N LEU A 141 -0.26 1.90 -4.69
CA LEU A 141 0.86 2.70 -4.17
C LEU A 141 0.46 3.57 -2.97
N VAL A 142 -0.80 4.01 -2.90
CA VAL A 142 -1.33 4.66 -1.68
C VAL A 142 -1.37 3.67 -0.52
N GLY A 143 -1.59 2.38 -0.77
CA GLY A 143 -1.31 1.33 0.20
C GLY A 143 0.17 1.34 0.58
N ASP A 144 1.07 1.08 -0.37
CA ASP A 144 2.52 0.98 -0.12
C ASP A 144 3.11 2.13 0.70
N ILE A 145 2.80 3.38 0.35
CA ILE A 145 3.42 4.53 1.02
C ILE A 145 3.09 4.62 2.53
N HIS A 146 2.00 3.98 2.97
CA HIS A 146 1.65 3.92 4.40
C HIS A 146 2.34 2.74 5.13
N GLN A 147 3.14 1.92 4.43
CA GLN A 147 3.93 0.82 5.00
C GLN A 147 5.18 1.41 5.57
N PRO A 148 5.39 1.36 6.90
CA PRO A 148 6.58 1.96 7.49
C PRO A 148 7.87 1.47 6.85
N LEU A 149 7.94 0.19 6.49
CA LEU A 149 9.08 -0.47 5.88
C LEU A 149 9.10 -0.41 4.35
N HIS A 150 8.04 0.05 3.67
CA HIS A 150 8.18 0.56 2.29
C HIS A 150 8.67 2.01 2.28
N ALA A 151 8.58 2.73 3.40
CA ALA A 151 8.97 4.14 3.49
C ALA A 151 10.30 4.36 4.21
N SER A 152 10.95 3.30 4.69
CA SER A 152 12.19 3.39 5.46
C SER A 152 13.15 2.24 5.17
N THR A 153 14.44 2.47 5.43
CA THR A 153 15.48 1.44 5.40
C THR A 153 16.50 1.72 6.51
N TYR A 154 16.89 0.69 7.25
CA TYR A 154 17.79 0.82 8.40
C TYR A 154 19.24 0.63 7.99
N TYR A 155 20.07 1.64 8.26
CA TYR A 155 21.51 1.62 8.02
C TYR A 155 22.26 1.40 9.34
N SER A 156 23.16 0.43 9.34
CA SER A 156 24.04 0.12 10.47
C SER A 156 25.31 -0.57 9.99
N LYS A 157 26.26 -0.85 10.89
CA LYS A 157 27.43 -1.70 10.56
C LYS A 157 27.05 -3.08 10.03
N GLN A 158 25.90 -3.61 10.45
CA GLN A 158 25.37 -4.89 9.94
C GLN A 158 24.71 -4.72 8.56
N PHE A 159 24.11 -3.55 8.30
CA PHE A 159 23.38 -3.24 7.08
C PHE A 159 23.96 -1.99 6.40
N PRO A 160 25.19 -2.06 5.84
CA PRO A 160 25.84 -0.88 5.27
C PRO A 160 25.16 -0.35 4.01
N SER A 161 24.35 -1.18 3.34
CA SER A 161 23.54 -0.78 2.18
C SER A 161 22.06 -0.60 2.51
N GLY A 162 21.72 -0.53 3.80
CA GLY A 162 20.34 -0.60 4.28
C GLY A 162 19.85 -2.03 4.44
N ASP A 163 18.81 -2.23 5.26
CA ASP A 163 18.19 -3.55 5.52
C ASP A 163 17.07 -3.90 4.54
N LYS A 164 16.96 -3.13 3.45
CA LYS A 164 15.93 -3.23 2.41
C LYS A 164 14.52 -3.13 2.98
N GLY A 165 14.32 -2.18 3.90
CA GLY A 165 13.05 -2.02 4.60
C GLY A 165 12.73 -3.24 5.45
N GLY A 166 13.67 -3.72 6.25
CA GLY A 166 13.48 -4.90 7.11
C GLY A 166 13.43 -6.25 6.40
N ASN A 167 13.62 -6.34 5.08
CA ASN A 167 13.69 -7.62 4.37
C ASN A 167 14.91 -8.44 4.80
N ASP A 168 16.03 -7.77 5.10
CA ASP A 168 17.25 -8.43 5.59
C ASP A 168 17.20 -8.72 7.10
N PHE A 169 16.19 -8.19 7.81
CA PHE A 169 15.93 -8.51 9.22
C PHE A 169 15.11 -9.81 9.33
N LYS A 170 15.79 -10.96 9.45
CA LYS A 170 15.14 -12.27 9.54
C LYS A 170 14.51 -12.51 10.90
N LEU A 171 13.35 -13.14 10.92
CA LEU A 171 12.64 -13.55 12.13
C LEU A 171 11.97 -14.91 11.93
N VAL A 172 11.59 -15.54 13.04
CA VAL A 172 10.76 -16.75 13.04
C VAL A 172 9.40 -16.35 13.58
N TYR A 173 8.37 -16.45 12.76
CA TYR A 173 6.99 -16.23 13.18
C TYR A 173 6.30 -17.59 13.40
N PRO A 174 5.88 -17.93 14.64
CA PRO A 174 5.44 -19.29 14.97
C PRO A 174 4.18 -19.75 14.21
N ASP A 175 3.23 -18.84 14.01
CA ASP A 175 1.87 -19.19 13.58
C ASP A 175 1.70 -19.16 12.05
N ASN A 176 2.60 -18.49 11.34
CA ASN A 176 2.57 -18.36 9.87
C ASN A 176 4.00 -18.45 9.30
N LYS A 177 4.28 -19.53 8.57
CA LYS A 177 5.61 -19.84 8.03
C LYS A 177 6.01 -18.99 6.83
N ASP A 178 5.06 -18.33 6.18
CA ASP A 178 5.35 -17.45 5.05
C ASP A 178 5.99 -16.14 5.54
N ILE A 179 5.81 -15.80 6.82
CA ILE A 179 6.42 -14.64 7.48
C ILE A 179 7.82 -15.00 7.99
N THR A 180 8.84 -14.62 7.23
CA THR A 180 10.25 -15.00 7.49
C THR A 180 11.16 -13.83 7.83
N ASN A 181 10.66 -12.59 7.76
CA ASN A 181 11.43 -11.38 8.01
C ASN A 181 10.51 -10.25 8.48
N LEU A 182 11.10 -9.15 8.97
CA LEU A 182 10.35 -8.02 9.51
C LEU A 182 9.44 -7.38 8.46
N HIS A 183 9.92 -7.20 7.23
CA HIS A 183 9.11 -6.65 6.14
C HIS A 183 7.83 -7.46 5.91
N ALA A 184 7.99 -8.78 5.74
CA ALA A 184 6.88 -9.72 5.56
C ALA A 184 5.87 -9.68 6.72
N LEU A 185 6.32 -9.48 7.95
CA LEU A 185 5.42 -9.37 9.10
C LEU A 185 4.55 -8.11 9.01
N TRP A 186 5.15 -6.98 8.63
CA TRP A 186 4.41 -5.73 8.44
C TRP A 186 3.47 -5.82 7.26
N ASP A 187 3.92 -6.40 6.14
CA ASP A 187 3.08 -6.64 4.97
C ASP A 187 1.87 -7.53 5.32
N ALA A 188 2.07 -8.55 6.14
CA ALA A 188 0.98 -9.42 6.60
C ALA A 188 0.02 -8.73 7.60
N CYS A 189 0.14 -7.42 7.83
CA CYS A 189 -0.60 -6.68 8.86
C CYS A 189 -0.36 -7.24 10.27
N VAL A 190 0.84 -7.76 10.55
CA VAL A 190 1.14 -8.52 11.77
C VAL A 190 0.22 -9.74 11.92
N ASP A 191 -0.12 -10.37 10.79
CA ASP A 191 -0.97 -11.56 10.64
C ASP A 191 -2.42 -11.40 11.14
N GLN A 192 -2.93 -10.16 11.24
CA GLN A 192 -4.23 -9.88 11.88
C GLN A 192 -5.46 -10.23 11.03
N TYR A 193 -5.33 -10.30 9.70
CA TYR A 193 -6.48 -10.40 8.78
C TYR A 193 -6.48 -11.66 7.90
N GLY A 194 -5.51 -12.55 8.10
CA GLY A 194 -5.29 -13.71 7.24
C GLY A 194 -4.92 -13.35 5.79
N SER A 195 -4.85 -14.37 4.94
CA SER A 195 -4.46 -14.23 3.54
C SER A 195 -5.65 -14.46 2.60
N MET A 196 -5.99 -13.40 1.86
CA MET A 196 -6.95 -13.36 0.76
C MET A 196 -6.25 -12.88 -0.51
N PHE A 197 -6.65 -13.45 -1.65
CA PHE A 197 -6.07 -13.15 -2.96
C PHE A 197 -7.18 -12.78 -3.95
N ALA A 198 -6.89 -11.86 -4.87
CA ALA A 198 -7.83 -11.56 -5.95
C ALA A 198 -7.85 -12.71 -6.99
N PRO A 199 -9.01 -13.04 -7.58
CA PRO A 199 -10.32 -12.44 -7.31
C PRO A 199 -10.97 -12.98 -6.03
N LEU A 200 -11.70 -12.12 -5.33
CA LEU A 200 -12.37 -12.45 -4.08
C LEU A 200 -13.65 -13.23 -4.33
N ASN A 201 -13.83 -14.34 -3.64
CA ASN A 201 -15.13 -15.01 -3.58
C ASN A 201 -16.09 -14.29 -2.60
N SER A 202 -17.37 -14.67 -2.62
CA SER A 202 -18.40 -14.02 -1.78
C SER A 202 -18.11 -14.04 -0.27
N THR A 203 -17.47 -15.08 0.24
CA THR A 203 -17.06 -15.19 1.65
C THR A 203 -15.93 -14.23 1.96
N GLU A 204 -14.89 -14.19 1.11
CA GLU A 204 -13.74 -13.31 1.28
C GLU A 204 -14.15 -11.84 1.14
N TRP A 205 -15.01 -11.50 0.17
CA TRP A 205 -15.56 -10.16 0.02
C TRP A 205 -16.32 -9.70 1.27
N SER A 206 -17.12 -10.58 1.86
CA SER A 206 -17.87 -10.30 3.08
C SER A 206 -16.93 -10.09 4.27
N ALA A 207 -15.90 -10.92 4.42
CA ALA A 207 -14.90 -10.80 5.47
C ALA A 207 -14.07 -9.51 5.33
N LEU A 208 -13.57 -9.21 4.13
CA LEU A 208 -12.83 -7.98 3.81
C LEU A 208 -13.69 -6.73 4.11
N SER A 209 -14.97 -6.77 3.74
CA SER A 209 -15.92 -5.69 4.04
C SER A 209 -16.12 -5.49 5.54
N ALA A 210 -16.18 -6.59 6.31
CA ALA A 210 -16.28 -6.54 7.77
C ALA A 210 -15.00 -5.95 8.40
N PHE A 211 -13.81 -6.29 7.89
CA PHE A 211 -12.55 -5.70 8.34
C PHE A 211 -12.51 -4.19 8.09
N ALA A 212 -12.82 -3.75 6.86
CA ALA A 212 -12.88 -2.33 6.51
C ALA A 212 -13.88 -1.55 7.39
N PHE A 213 -15.07 -2.12 7.61
CA PHE A 213 -16.09 -1.53 8.48
C PHE A 213 -15.63 -1.43 9.95
N ASN A 214 -15.05 -2.50 10.50
CA ASN A 214 -14.59 -2.51 11.88
C ASN A 214 -13.45 -1.49 12.09
N LEU A 215 -12.48 -1.47 11.17
CA LEU A 215 -11.37 -0.51 11.19
C LEU A 215 -11.86 0.94 11.20
N THR A 216 -12.77 1.29 10.30
CA THR A 216 -13.31 2.65 10.19
C THR A 216 -14.25 2.99 11.35
N SER A 217 -14.83 2.00 12.03
CA SER A 217 -15.61 2.20 13.25
C SER A 217 -14.73 2.50 14.46
N VAL A 218 -13.60 1.80 14.61
CA VAL A 218 -12.63 2.01 15.70
C VAL A 218 -11.84 3.31 15.48
N TYR A 219 -11.37 3.51 14.24
CA TYR A 219 -10.56 4.64 13.78
C TYR A 219 -11.29 5.46 12.70
N PRO A 220 -12.39 6.15 13.06
CA PRO A 220 -13.11 6.98 12.10
C PRO A 220 -12.20 8.10 11.59
N ARG A 221 -12.46 8.54 10.36
CA ARG A 221 -11.68 9.57 9.67
C ARG A 221 -11.37 10.79 10.53
N LEU A 222 -12.36 11.30 11.27
CA LEU A 222 -12.20 12.47 12.15
C LEU A 222 -11.16 12.26 13.27
N LYS A 223 -10.91 11.02 13.70
CA LYS A 223 -9.87 10.72 14.72
C LYS A 223 -8.44 10.69 14.14
N VAL A 224 -8.31 10.50 12.83
CA VAL A 224 -7.01 10.32 12.17
C VAL A 224 -6.68 11.43 11.18
N GLN A 225 -7.63 12.33 10.87
CA GLN A 225 -7.46 13.39 9.88
C GLN A 225 -6.24 14.28 10.14
N ASP A 226 -5.94 14.58 11.41
CA ASP A 226 -4.82 15.45 11.80
C ASP A 226 -3.47 14.71 11.83
N ARG A 227 -3.48 13.38 11.62
CA ARG A 227 -2.29 12.54 11.53
C ARG A 227 -1.82 12.33 10.09
N VAL A 228 -2.63 12.76 9.12
CA VAL A 228 -2.32 12.70 7.69
C VAL A 228 -1.99 14.11 7.22
N SER A 229 -0.87 14.66 7.68
CA SER A 229 -0.30 15.86 7.08
C SER A 229 0.46 15.45 5.82
N VAL A 230 -0.15 15.72 4.65
CA VAL A 230 0.52 15.63 3.34
C VAL A 230 1.37 16.87 3.12
#